data_AF-A0A920JRN8-F1
#
_entry.id   AF-A0A920JRN8-F1
#
_cell.length_a   1.000
_cell.length_b   1.000
_cell.length_c   1.000
_cell.angle_alpha   90.00
_cell.angle_beta   90.00
_cell.angle_gamma   90.00
#
_symmetry.space_group_name_H-M   'P 1'
#
loop_
_entity.id
_entity.type
_entity.pdbx_description
1 polymer ?
#
loop_
_entity_poly.entity_id
_entity_poly.type
_entity_poly.pdbx_seq_one_letter_code
_entity_poly.pdbx_strand_id
1 'polypeptide(L)'
;MKRAINNLPVVPELILIDGLYVPDGVDNAEPIVKGDETHQEIAAASIYAKCYRDRLMEIYGAQYSQYSLEKNKGYPTKEHKSAINEHGLSNIHRKSFKI
;
A
#
# COMPACT_ATOMS: atom_id res chain seq x y z
N MET A 1 -5.78 0.67 -7.36
CA MET A 1 -5.27 0.59 -8.74
C MET A 1 -6.00 1.57 -9.66
N LYS A 2 -7.32 1.48 -9.91
CA LYS A 2 -8.08 2.46 -10.72
C LYS A 2 -7.71 3.94 -10.54
N ARG A 3 -7.71 4.43 -9.29
CA ARG A 3 -7.36 5.83 -8.99
C ARG A 3 -5.95 6.21 -9.46
N ALA A 4 -4.99 5.28 -9.42
CA ALA A 4 -3.64 5.54 -9.90
C ALA A 4 -3.62 5.63 -11.43
N ILE A 5 -4.31 4.71 -12.12
CA ILE A 5 -4.45 4.71 -13.58
C ILE A 5 -5.12 6.00 -14.07
N ASN A 6 -6.23 6.40 -13.45
CA ASN A 6 -6.97 7.63 -13.81
C ASN A 6 -6.19 8.92 -13.54
N ASN A 7 -5.12 8.88 -12.76
CA ASN A 7 -4.25 10.01 -12.48
C ASN A 7 -3.00 10.04 -13.38
N LEU A 8 -2.86 9.09 -14.32
CA LEU A 8 -1.78 9.15 -15.30
C LEU A 8 -2.01 10.32 -16.27
N PRO A 9 -0.94 11.02 -16.68
CA PRO A 9 -1.04 12.10 -17.67
C PRO A 9 -1.32 11.58 -19.08
N VAL A 10 -1.22 10.26 -19.28
CA VAL A 10 -1.43 9.56 -20.55
C VAL A 10 -2.34 8.37 -20.33
N VAL A 11 -3.12 8.02 -21.35
CA VAL A 11 -3.95 6.81 -21.33
C VAL A 11 -3.09 5.63 -21.81
N PRO A 12 -2.83 4.61 -20.97
CA PRO A 12 -2.05 3.45 -21.38
C PRO A 12 -2.83 2.56 -22.35
N GLU A 13 -2.15 2.02 -23.36
CA GLU A 13 -2.74 1.05 -24.29
C GLU A 13 -2.86 -0.36 -23.68
N LEU A 14 -1.94 -0.70 -22.77
CA LEU A 14 -1.91 -1.96 -22.03
C LEU A 14 -1.48 -1.69 -20.57
N ILE A 15 -2.12 -2.35 -19.62
CA ILE A 15 -1.84 -2.24 -18.19
C ILE A 15 -1.46 -3.61 -17.65
N LEU A 16 -0.25 -3.74 -17.09
CA LEU A 16 0.19 -4.95 -16.41
C LEU A 16 -0.04 -4.80 -14.91
N ILE A 17 -0.70 -5.77 -14.28
CA ILE A 17 -1.07 -5.74 -12.86
C ILE A 17 -0.41 -6.90 -12.14
N ASP A 18 0.36 -6.62 -11.10
CA ASP A 18 0.88 -7.67 -10.22
C ASP A 18 -0.25 -8.35 -9.44
N GLY A 19 -0.37 -9.67 -9.62
CA GLY A 19 -1.33 -10.51 -8.92
C GLY A 19 -2.13 -11.43 -9.82
N LEU A 20 -3.21 -12.00 -9.26
CA LEU A 20 -4.04 -13.01 -9.91
C LEU A 20 -5.21 -12.43 -10.71
N TYR A 21 -5.61 -11.19 -10.43
CA TYR A 21 -6.87 -10.63 -10.91
C TYR A 21 -6.70 -9.18 -11.36
N VAL A 22 -7.44 -8.83 -12.40
CA VAL A 22 -7.67 -7.43 -12.80
C VAL A 22 -8.82 -6.88 -11.97
N PRO A 23 -8.67 -5.72 -11.30
CA PRO A 23 -9.77 -5.09 -10.60
C PRO A 23 -10.92 -4.73 -11.56
N ASP A 24 -12.17 -5.07 -11.20
CA ASP A 24 -13.37 -4.79 -12.00
C ASP A 24 -13.35 -3.38 -12.55
N GLY A 25 -13.58 -3.16 -13.84
CA GLY A 25 -13.60 -1.82 -14.47
C GLY A 25 -12.22 -1.16 -14.61
N VAL A 26 -11.18 -1.98 -14.74
CA VAL A 26 -9.92 -1.60 -15.38
C VAL A 26 -9.87 -2.35 -16.71
N ASP A 27 -9.96 -1.61 -17.81
CA ASP A 27 -9.92 -2.18 -19.15
C ASP A 27 -8.47 -2.29 -19.66
N ASN A 28 -8.25 -3.08 -20.72
CA ASN A 28 -6.95 -3.30 -21.35
C ASN A 28 -5.85 -3.71 -20.34
N ALA A 29 -6.19 -4.62 -19.42
CA ALA A 29 -5.28 -5.03 -18.36
C ALA A 29 -5.08 -6.54 -18.29
N GLU A 30 -3.87 -6.95 -17.92
CA GLU A 30 -3.47 -8.33 -17.75
C GLU A 30 -2.90 -8.57 -16.35
N PRO A 31 -3.35 -9.62 -15.64
CA PRO A 31 -2.77 -9.98 -14.35
C PRO A 31 -1.51 -10.84 -14.55
N ILE A 32 -0.42 -10.46 -13.89
CA ILE A 32 0.85 -11.17 -13.91
C ILE A 32 1.17 -11.63 -12.48
N VAL A 33 1.22 -12.94 -12.28
CA VAL A 33 1.63 -13.52 -10.98
C VAL A 33 3.12 -13.26 -10.76
N LYS A 34 3.49 -12.62 -9.64
CA LYS A 34 4.87 -12.23 -9.34
C LYS A 34 5.44 -11.35 -10.46
N GLY A 35 4.62 -10.39 -10.89
CA GLY A 35 4.97 -9.50 -11.99
C GLY A 35 6.16 -8.61 -11.67
N ASP A 36 6.36 -8.28 -10.39
CA ASP A 36 7.50 -7.50 -9.91
C ASP A 36 8.85 -8.23 -10.06
N GLU A 37 8.85 -9.56 -10.11
CA GLU A 37 10.05 -10.37 -10.35
C GLU A 37 10.40 -10.49 -11.85
N THR A 38 9.46 -10.18 -12.76
CA THR A 38 9.56 -10.53 -14.19
C THR A 38 9.39 -9.36 -15.15
N HIS A 39 8.68 -8.29 -14.76
CA HIS A 39 8.36 -7.13 -15.59
C HIS A 39 8.88 -5.84 -14.94
N GLN A 40 9.66 -5.06 -15.69
CA GLN A 40 10.34 -3.88 -15.16
C GLN A 40 9.36 -2.76 -14.78
N GLU A 41 8.25 -2.63 -15.51
CA GLU A 41 7.18 -1.66 -15.26
C GLU A 41 6.48 -1.94 -13.94
N ILE A 42 6.20 -3.22 -13.68
CA ILE A 42 5.61 -3.66 -12.42
C ILE A 42 6.61 -3.43 -11.29
N ALA A 43 7.88 -3.84 -11.45
CA ALA A 43 8.92 -3.61 -10.45
C ALA A 43 9.07 -2.12 -10.10
N ALA A 44 9.08 -1.23 -11.10
CA ALA A 44 9.16 0.20 -10.91
C ALA A 44 7.94 0.75 -10.15
N ALA A 45 6.73 0.30 -10.48
CA ALA A 45 5.51 0.65 -9.77
C ALA A 45 5.53 0.18 -8.31
N SER A 46 6.03 -1.03 -8.04
CA SER A 46 6.18 -1.61 -6.70
C SER A 46 7.14 -0.78 -5.83
N ILE A 47 8.30 -0.40 -6.38
CA ILE A 47 9.28 0.45 -5.70
C ILE A 47 8.65 1.81 -5.37
N TYR A 48 8.03 2.46 -6.35
CA TYR A 48 7.41 3.77 -6.13
C TYR A 48 6.31 3.71 -5.05
N ALA A 49 5.42 2.72 -5.12
CA ALA A 49 4.35 2.53 -4.14
C ALA A 49 4.90 2.30 -2.74
N LYS A 50 5.95 1.49 -2.59
CA LYS A 50 6.59 1.22 -1.31
C LYS A 50 7.25 2.46 -0.72
N CYS A 51 8.09 3.15 -1.51
CA CYS A 51 8.77 4.37 -1.07
C CYS A 51 7.77 5.46 -0.64
N TYR A 52 6.72 5.68 -1.43
CA TYR A 52 5.67 6.66 -1.10
C TYR A 52 4.96 6.29 0.22
N ARG A 53 4.55 5.03 0.36
CA ARG A 53 3.86 4.54 1.56
C ARG A 53 4.72 4.65 2.82
N ASP A 54 6.01 4.34 2.72
CA ASP A 54 6.91 4.41 3.87
C ASP A 54 7.14 5.85 4.35
N ARG A 55 7.26 6.80 3.42
CA ARG A 55 7.28 8.24 3.74
C ARG A 55 5.96 8.70 4.38
N LEU A 56 4.82 8.20 3.89
CA LEU A 56 3.53 8.51 4.52
C LEU A 56 3.44 7.99 5.96
N MET A 57 4.02 6.83 6.25
CA MET A 57 4.06 6.32 7.62
C MET A 57 5.00 7.09 8.54
N GLU A 58 6.05 7.72 8.01
CA GLU A 58 6.90 8.63 8.80
C GLU A 58 6.10 9.87 9.23
N ILE A 59 5.32 10.43 8.31
CA ILE A 59 4.42 11.56 8.60
C ILE A 59 3.37 11.15 9.66
N TYR A 60 2.76 9.97 9.50
CA TYR A 60 1.81 9.46 10.50
C TYR A 60 2.48 9.06 11.81
N GLY A 61 3.73 8.64 11.79
CA GLY A 61 4.52 8.39 13.01
C GLY A 61 4.67 9.67 13.84
N ALA A 62 4.92 10.80 13.19
CA ALA A 62 4.95 12.09 13.88
C ALA A 62 3.56 12.51 14.42
N GLN A 63 2.48 12.26 13.66
CA GLN A 63 1.12 12.62 14.07
C GLN A 63 0.52 11.71 15.16
N TYR A 64 0.90 10.44 15.15
CA TYR A 64 0.43 9.40 16.06
C TYR A 64 1.61 8.70 16.74
N SER A 65 2.39 9.48 17.49
CA SER A 65 3.68 9.09 18.06
C SER A 65 3.65 7.86 18.96
N GLN A 66 2.50 7.52 19.51
CA GLN A 66 2.33 6.35 20.38
C GLN A 66 2.41 5.01 19.64
N TYR A 67 2.26 4.96 18.31
CA TYR A 67 2.20 3.69 17.57
C TYR A 67 3.49 3.36 16.80
N SER A 68 4.55 4.19 16.86
CA SER A 68 5.84 3.96 16.17
C SER A 68 5.70 3.62 14.67
N LEU A 69 4.79 4.29 13.96
CA LEU A 69 4.42 3.97 12.57
C LEU A 69 5.59 4.18 11.60
N GLU A 70 6.51 5.09 11.91
CA GLU A 70 7.74 5.30 11.16
C GLU A 70 8.64 4.06 11.16
N LYS A 71 8.51 3.16 12.15
CA LYS A 71 9.27 1.90 12.22
C LYS A 71 8.48 0.71 11.71
N ASN A 72 7.31 0.45 12.29
CA ASN A 72 6.54 -0.74 11.97
C ASN A 72 5.69 -0.58 10.71
N LYS A 73 5.61 0.64 10.17
CA LYS A 73 4.87 0.98 8.95
C LYS A 73 3.39 0.56 9.06
N GLY A 74 2.80 0.44 10.23
CA GLY A 74 1.41 -0.01 10.43
C GLY A 74 1.19 -1.52 10.35
N TYR A 75 2.24 -2.33 10.23
CA TYR A 75 2.14 -3.80 10.34
C TYR A 75 1.87 -4.21 11.79
N PRO A 76 1.24 -5.38 12.04
CA PRO A 76 0.85 -5.83 13.38
C PRO A 76 2.04 -6.41 14.16
N THR A 77 3.12 -5.63 14.31
CA THR A 77 4.28 -5.98 15.13
C THR A 77 3.91 -6.01 16.61
N LYS A 78 4.73 -6.67 17.44
CA LYS A 78 4.52 -6.71 18.89
C LYS A 78 4.38 -5.30 19.50
N GLU A 79 5.25 -4.38 19.11
CA GLU A 79 5.20 -2.97 19.55
C GLU A 79 3.87 -2.30 19.16
N HIS A 80 3.43 -2.47 17.91
CA HIS A 80 2.20 -1.84 17.43
C HIS A 80 0.97 -2.39 18.15
N LYS A 81 0.91 -3.71 18.38
CA LYS A 81 -0.19 -4.34 19.15
C LYS A 81 -0.21 -3.85 20.59
N SER A 82 0.95 -3.73 21.24
CA SER A 82 1.04 -3.19 22.60
C SER A 82 0.53 -1.75 22.66
N ALA A 83 0.95 -0.89 21.73
CA ALA A 83 0.48 0.49 21.64
C ALA A 83 -1.03 0.60 21.42
N ILE A 84 -1.60 -0.28 20.59
CA ILE A 84 -3.06 -0.35 20.41
C ILE A 84 -3.77 -0.80 21.69
N ASN A 85 -3.22 -1.78 22.41
CA ASN A 85 -3.81 -2.24 23.67
C ASN A 85 -3.77 -1.14 24.75
N GLU A 86 -2.73 -0.31 24.76
CA GLU A 86 -2.55 0.77 25.73
C GLU A 86 -3.36 2.02 25.38
N HIS A 87 -3.35 2.45 24.11
CA HIS A 87 -3.90 3.73 23.68
C HIS A 87 -5.19 3.61 22.85
N GLY A 88 -5.63 2.40 22.54
CA GLY A 88 -6.75 2.14 21.64
C GLY A 88 -6.42 2.38 20.17
N LEU A 89 -7.42 2.17 19.30
CA LEU A 89 -7.33 2.40 17.86
C LEU A 89 -7.39 3.89 17.50
N SER A 90 -6.52 4.34 16.60
CA SER A 90 -6.60 5.68 15.99
C SER A 90 -7.48 5.71 14.72
N ASN A 91 -7.74 6.91 14.20
CA ASN A 91 -8.57 7.11 13.00
C ASN A 91 -8.00 6.49 11.71
N ILE A 92 -6.69 6.28 11.64
CA ILE A 92 -6.03 5.68 10.47
C ILE A 92 -5.97 4.14 10.52
N HIS A 93 -6.38 3.54 11.64
CA HIS A 93 -6.45 2.09 11.76
C HIS A 93 -7.62 1.50 10.99
N ARG A 94 -7.41 0.31 10.42
CA ARG A 94 -8.45 -0.46 9.75
C ARG A 94 -9.27 -1.22 10.79
N LYS A 95 -10.41 -0.66 11.18
CA LYS A 95 -11.29 -1.22 12.23
C LYS A 95 -11.85 -2.63 11.93
N SER A 96 -11.86 -3.03 10.66
CA SER A 96 -12.29 -4.38 10.25
C SER A 96 -11.20 -5.45 10.40
N PHE A 97 -9.95 -5.06 10.67
CA PHE A 97 -8.85 -6.01 10.79
C PHE A 97 -8.79 -6.54 12.22
N LYS A 98 -8.52 -7.84 12.37
CA LYS A 98 -8.24 -8.44 13.69
C LYS A 98 -6.85 -7.99 14.14
N ILE A 99 -6.75 -7.60 15.40
CA ILE A 99 -5.51 -7.10 16.04
C ILE A 99 -4.81 -8.26 16.74
#